data_AF-A0A831TKZ3-F1
#
_entry.id   AF-A0A831TKZ3-F1
#
_cell.length_a   1.000
_cell.length_b   1.000
_cell.length_c   1.000
_cell.angle_alpha   90.00
_cell.angle_beta   90.00
_cell.angle_gamma   90.00
#
_symmetry.space_group_name_H-M   'P 1'
#
loop_
_entity.id
_entity.type
_entity.pdbx_description
1 polymer ?
#
loop_
_entity_poly.entity_id
_entity_poly.type
_entity_poly.pdbx_seq_one_letter_code
_entity_poly.pdbx_strand_id
1 'polypeptide(L)'
;MEKLNLHQLRRQRMKQYWFGIAPYCRYVGGSLPGFMLIIGFSFYGYGQFVNHLPDRFPTYALIAVLLLIPVSSFSLRTYLRDADVVFLLPMEVKMSEYLKPCIRSAFVSHVVSLSLIWYLLWPLFQAAGGQSAVVYGLIWLQLVLIKGVVIYGGWFENQIRDTRTRLIIGWLRSILIGILIYLVLITSITWSLLLIGVAAITYMLILRATARFSIHWERLIVLEKKSRSRWITLFNLFVEVPREHSPVRQTRWLHQMARMLTFKKSNAYRYLYLLTWIRSDLFGVVARLTLLGVLFMAMMNSIWIKLVLLAVFAYVTRLQLKELERYHKNVEVSSIYPVEHDLRAGSARSIARRVHVAIIAVLLGSFLVMYWIH
;
A
#
# COMPACT_ATOMS: atom_id res chain seq x y z
N MET A 1 -32.57 -17.77 -25.98
CA MET A 1 -31.46 -17.39 -25.08
C MET A 1 -30.94 -18.65 -24.43
N GLU A 2 -29.80 -19.15 -24.90
CA GLU A 2 -29.05 -20.25 -24.29
C GLU A 2 -28.98 -20.03 -22.76
N LYS A 3 -29.21 -21.08 -21.95
CA LYS A 3 -29.24 -20.97 -20.48
C LYS A 3 -27.87 -20.47 -19.99
N LEU A 4 -27.73 -19.15 -19.82
CA LEU A 4 -26.49 -18.53 -19.37
C LEU A 4 -26.15 -19.06 -17.98
N ASN A 5 -25.12 -19.90 -17.90
CA ASN A 5 -24.67 -20.47 -16.63
C ASN A 5 -23.79 -19.45 -15.90
N LEU A 6 -24.35 -18.79 -14.88
CA LEU A 6 -23.69 -17.75 -14.10
C LEU A 6 -22.39 -18.24 -13.43
N HIS A 7 -22.33 -19.50 -13.01
CA HIS A 7 -21.12 -20.08 -12.43
C HIS A 7 -19.97 -20.20 -13.44
N GLN A 8 -20.28 -20.65 -14.66
CA GLN A 8 -19.30 -20.76 -15.74
C GLN A 8 -18.82 -19.36 -16.18
N LEU A 9 -19.74 -18.41 -16.33
CA LEU A 9 -19.42 -17.01 -16.65
C LEU A 9 -18.44 -16.40 -15.64
N ARG A 10 -18.70 -16.59 -14.34
CA ARG A 10 -17.80 -16.12 -13.26
C ARG A 10 -16.41 -16.74 -13.38
N ARG A 11 -16.33 -18.06 -13.55
CA ARG A 11 -15.05 -18.79 -13.67
C ARG A 11 -14.25 -18.31 -14.87
N GLN A 12 -14.89 -18.12 -16.02
CA GLN A 12 -14.26 -17.62 -17.23
C GLN A 12 -13.68 -16.21 -17.02
N ARG A 13 -14.43 -15.30 -16.38
CA ARG A 13 -13.96 -13.93 -16.12
C ARG A 13 -12.84 -13.86 -15.10
N MET A 14 -12.93 -14.64 -14.03
CA MET A 14 -11.85 -14.78 -13.06
C MET A 14 -10.58 -15.29 -13.74
N LYS A 15 -10.70 -16.31 -14.60
CA LYS A 15 -9.58 -16.84 -15.38
C LYS A 15 -8.99 -15.73 -16.27
N GLN A 16 -9.80 -15.06 -17.08
CA GLN A 16 -9.35 -13.94 -17.94
C GLN A 16 -8.62 -12.85 -17.15
N TYR A 17 -9.11 -12.50 -15.96
CA TYR A 17 -8.48 -11.51 -15.11
C TYR A 17 -7.07 -11.93 -14.66
N TRP A 18 -6.92 -13.14 -14.11
CA TRP A 18 -5.63 -13.63 -13.62
C TRP A 18 -4.64 -13.92 -14.76
N PHE A 19 -5.12 -14.44 -15.89
CA PHE A 19 -4.28 -14.61 -17.09
C PHE A 19 -3.81 -13.29 -17.66
N GLY A 20 -4.64 -12.23 -17.61
CA GLY A 20 -4.21 -10.89 -18.01
C GLY A 20 -3.16 -10.28 -17.06
N ILE A 21 -3.09 -10.74 -15.81
CA ILE A 21 -2.12 -10.25 -14.82
C ILE A 21 -0.81 -11.06 -14.82
N ALA A 22 -0.89 -12.36 -15.09
CA ALA A 22 0.25 -13.28 -14.99
C ALA A 22 1.55 -12.80 -15.68
N PRO A 23 1.52 -12.18 -16.88
CA PRO A 23 2.73 -11.67 -17.53
C PRO A 23 3.47 -10.62 -16.68
N TYR A 24 2.73 -9.79 -15.94
CA TYR A 24 3.32 -8.73 -15.13
C TYR A 24 4.05 -9.28 -13.89
N CYS A 25 3.62 -10.43 -13.37
CA CYS A 25 4.28 -11.09 -12.23
C CYS A 25 5.75 -11.45 -12.53
N ARG A 26 6.08 -11.78 -13.79
CA ARG A 26 7.47 -12.06 -14.19
C ARG A 26 8.39 -10.85 -14.01
N TYR A 27 7.89 -9.64 -14.29
CA TYR A 27 8.65 -8.40 -14.12
C TYR A 27 8.86 -8.08 -12.64
N VAL A 28 7.85 -8.31 -11.80
CA VAL A 28 8.00 -8.24 -10.33
C VAL A 28 9.09 -9.22 -9.87
N GLY A 29 9.08 -10.45 -10.40
CA GLY A 29 10.09 -11.47 -10.16
C GLY A 29 11.52 -11.02 -10.48
N GLY A 30 11.72 -10.31 -11.60
CA GLY A 30 13.04 -9.80 -11.98
C GLY A 30 13.64 -8.80 -10.98
N SER A 31 12.81 -8.14 -10.17
CA SER A 31 13.26 -7.20 -9.14
C SER A 31 13.47 -7.82 -7.74
N LEU A 32 13.21 -9.13 -7.59
CA LEU A 32 13.25 -9.84 -6.31
C LEU A 32 14.53 -9.61 -5.48
N PRO A 33 15.76 -9.63 -6.04
CA PRO A 33 16.96 -9.45 -5.23
C PRO A 33 16.98 -8.15 -4.41
N GLY A 34 16.49 -7.05 -4.99
CA GLY A 34 16.38 -5.77 -4.28
C GLY A 34 15.33 -5.81 -3.17
N PHE A 35 14.19 -6.47 -3.41
CA PHE A 35 13.15 -6.64 -2.38
C PHE A 35 13.59 -7.56 -1.24
N MET A 36 14.37 -8.61 -1.53
CA MET A 36 14.88 -9.51 -0.49
C MET A 36 15.79 -8.76 0.49
N LEU A 37 16.62 -7.84 0.00
CA LEU A 37 17.42 -6.98 0.87
C LEU A 37 16.53 -6.09 1.74
N ILE A 38 15.55 -5.39 1.15
CA ILE A 38 14.63 -4.51 1.89
C ILE A 38 13.84 -5.29 2.93
N ILE A 39 13.28 -6.45 2.58
CA ILE A 39 12.56 -7.34 3.50
C ILE A 39 13.49 -7.81 4.62
N GLY A 40 14.72 -8.23 4.30
CA GLY A 40 15.71 -8.66 5.29
C GLY A 40 16.05 -7.57 6.30
N PHE A 41 16.38 -6.37 5.83
CA PHE A 41 16.65 -5.21 6.70
C PHE A 41 15.42 -4.81 7.52
N SER A 42 14.22 -4.88 6.93
CA SER A 42 12.98 -4.55 7.62
C SER A 42 12.67 -5.57 8.72
N PHE A 43 12.91 -6.86 8.48
CA PHE A 43 12.72 -7.92 9.46
C PHE A 43 13.74 -7.83 10.60
N TYR A 44 15.01 -7.56 10.28
CA TYR A 44 16.03 -7.31 11.30
C TYR A 44 15.73 -6.05 12.13
N GLY A 45 15.35 -4.94 11.48
CA GLY A 45 14.95 -3.71 12.16
C GLY A 45 13.71 -3.88 13.02
N TYR A 46 12.74 -4.69 12.57
CA TYR A 46 11.58 -5.08 13.38
C TYR A 46 12.00 -5.86 14.63
N GLY A 47 12.91 -6.82 14.51
CA GLY A 47 13.45 -7.54 15.66
C GLY A 47 14.14 -6.61 16.66
N GLN A 48 14.97 -5.68 16.18
CA GLN A 48 15.61 -4.69 17.04
C GLN A 48 14.61 -3.78 17.74
N PHE A 49 13.57 -3.32 17.03
CA PHE A 49 12.50 -2.52 17.60
C PHE A 49 11.77 -3.27 18.73
N VAL A 50 11.42 -4.54 18.52
CA VAL A 50 10.72 -5.36 19.52
C VAL A 50 11.60 -5.61 20.76
N ASN A 51 12.89 -5.85 20.57
CA ASN A 51 13.80 -6.15 21.68
C ASN A 51 14.15 -4.93 22.54
N HIS A 52 13.99 -3.71 22.03
CA HIS A 52 14.31 -2.46 22.74
C HIS A 52 13.05 -1.66 23.11
N LEU A 53 11.91 -2.35 23.27
CA LEU A 53 10.66 -1.72 23.72
C LEU A 53 10.81 -1.27 25.19
N PRO A 54 10.49 0.00 25.51
CA PRO A 54 10.40 0.44 26.91
C PRO A 54 9.33 -0.34 27.68
N ASP A 55 9.56 -0.63 28.96
CA ASP A 55 8.64 -1.42 29.79
C ASP A 55 7.21 -0.85 29.87
N ARG A 56 7.07 0.48 29.75
CA ARG A 56 5.77 1.19 29.81
C ARG A 56 5.15 1.45 28.43
N PHE A 57 5.71 0.89 27.37
CA PHE A 57 5.19 1.12 26.03
C PHE A 57 3.80 0.48 25.86
N PRO A 58 2.79 1.20 25.33
CA PRO A 58 1.43 0.67 25.18
C PRO A 58 1.33 -0.31 23.99
N THR A 59 1.97 -1.47 24.11
CA THR A 59 2.13 -2.44 23.02
C THR A 59 0.81 -2.98 22.51
N TYR A 60 -0.17 -3.26 23.39
CA TYR A 60 -1.51 -3.68 22.97
C TYR A 60 -2.26 -2.61 22.16
N ALA A 61 -2.06 -1.32 22.47
CA ALA A 61 -2.63 -0.23 21.68
C ALA A 61 -1.99 -0.17 20.29
N LEU A 62 -0.66 -0.35 20.19
CA LEU A 62 0.03 -0.44 18.91
C LEU A 62 -0.49 -1.61 18.06
N ILE A 63 -0.60 -2.81 18.65
CA ILE A 63 -1.16 -3.99 17.98
C ILE A 63 -2.59 -3.71 17.49
N ALA A 64 -3.44 -3.08 18.32
CA ALA A 64 -4.79 -2.74 17.95
C ALA A 64 -4.86 -1.78 16.75
N VAL A 65 -4.00 -0.75 16.74
CA VAL A 65 -3.89 0.21 15.62
C VAL A 65 -3.42 -0.48 14.34
N LEU A 66 -2.42 -1.37 14.44
CA LEU A 66 -1.91 -2.14 13.29
C LEU A 66 -2.98 -3.09 12.72
N LEU A 67 -3.82 -3.67 13.58
CA LEU A 67 -4.91 -4.55 13.18
C LEU A 67 -6.16 -3.83 12.69
N LEU A 68 -6.35 -2.55 13.03
CA LEU A 68 -7.57 -1.81 12.69
C LEU A 68 -7.87 -1.83 11.19
N ILE A 69 -6.88 -1.51 10.36
CA ILE A 69 -7.03 -1.47 8.91
C ILE A 69 -7.32 -2.88 8.35
N PRO A 70 -6.48 -3.91 8.58
CA PRO A 70 -6.73 -5.23 7.99
C PRO A 70 -8.02 -5.88 8.51
N VAL A 71 -8.44 -5.63 9.75
CA VAL A 71 -9.71 -6.18 10.28
C VAL A 71 -10.90 -5.40 9.72
N SER A 72 -10.88 -4.06 9.74
CA SER A 72 -12.01 -3.22 9.29
C SER A 72 -12.17 -3.14 7.77
N SER A 73 -11.11 -3.39 7.00
CA SER A 73 -11.16 -3.27 5.54
C SER A 73 -12.04 -4.34 4.91
N PHE A 74 -12.95 -3.94 4.03
CA PHE A 74 -13.71 -4.85 3.18
C PHE A 74 -13.38 -4.61 1.71
N SER A 75 -13.07 -5.69 0.98
CA SER A 75 -12.93 -5.63 -0.46
C SER A 75 -13.49 -6.89 -1.10
N LEU A 76 -14.40 -6.72 -2.05
CA LEU A 76 -15.01 -7.79 -2.81
C LEU A 76 -14.60 -7.68 -4.28
N ARG A 77 -14.28 -8.81 -4.90
CA ARG A 77 -14.10 -8.93 -6.35
C ARG A 77 -15.31 -9.60 -6.96
N THR A 78 -16.09 -8.83 -7.71
CA THR A 78 -17.28 -9.35 -8.37
C THR A 78 -16.98 -9.72 -9.82
N TYR A 79 -15.91 -9.19 -10.44
CA TYR A 79 -15.62 -9.38 -11.87
C TYR A 79 -16.76 -8.93 -12.79
N LEU A 80 -17.61 -8.01 -12.31
CA LEU A 80 -18.65 -7.36 -13.10
C LEU A 80 -18.05 -6.27 -13.99
N ARG A 81 -18.65 -6.09 -15.16
CA ARG A 81 -18.30 -5.10 -16.19
C ARG A 81 -19.47 -4.14 -16.39
N ASP A 82 -19.20 -2.98 -16.99
CA ASP A 82 -20.24 -1.96 -17.23
C ASP A 82 -21.43 -2.50 -18.04
N ALA A 83 -21.16 -3.32 -19.06
CA ALA A 83 -22.21 -3.92 -19.89
C ALA A 83 -23.16 -4.86 -19.12
N ASP A 84 -22.72 -5.40 -17.98
CA ASP A 84 -23.50 -6.42 -17.25
C ASP A 84 -24.76 -5.87 -16.60
N VAL A 85 -24.84 -4.56 -16.38
CA VAL A 85 -26.04 -3.95 -15.80
C VAL A 85 -27.24 -4.23 -16.70
N VAL A 86 -27.09 -4.17 -18.02
CA VAL A 86 -28.21 -4.38 -18.94
C VAL A 86 -28.52 -5.87 -19.11
N PHE A 87 -27.49 -6.72 -19.22
CA PHE A 87 -27.66 -8.14 -19.52
C PHE A 87 -28.01 -9.01 -18.30
N LEU A 88 -27.54 -8.65 -17.11
CA LEU A 88 -27.72 -9.46 -15.90
C LEU A 88 -28.82 -8.96 -14.97
N LEU A 89 -29.34 -7.75 -15.17
CA LEU A 89 -30.47 -7.21 -14.38
C LEU A 89 -31.72 -8.09 -14.44
N PRO A 90 -32.13 -8.67 -15.59
CA PRO A 90 -33.27 -9.59 -15.62
C PRO A 90 -33.08 -10.86 -14.77
N MET A 91 -31.83 -11.19 -14.41
CA MET A 91 -31.46 -12.38 -13.63
C MET A 91 -31.07 -12.05 -12.18
N GLU A 92 -31.44 -10.88 -11.65
CA GLU A 92 -31.06 -10.44 -10.29
C GLU A 92 -31.37 -11.48 -9.20
N VAL A 93 -32.51 -12.17 -9.29
CA VAL A 93 -32.90 -13.24 -8.33
C VAL A 93 -31.87 -14.39 -8.31
N LYS A 94 -31.31 -14.74 -9.47
CA LYS A 94 -30.32 -15.83 -9.61
C LYS A 94 -28.88 -15.38 -9.34
N MET A 95 -28.63 -14.07 -9.23
CA MET A 95 -27.28 -13.53 -9.01
C MET A 95 -26.63 -13.96 -7.70
N SER A 96 -27.41 -14.48 -6.75
CA SER A 96 -26.85 -15.08 -5.53
C SER A 96 -25.90 -16.26 -5.84
N GLU A 97 -26.13 -17.02 -6.92
CA GLU A 97 -25.25 -18.10 -7.40
C GLU A 97 -23.90 -17.54 -7.89
N TYR A 98 -23.92 -16.38 -8.53
CA TYR A 98 -22.73 -15.69 -9.02
C TYR A 98 -21.92 -15.07 -7.86
N LEU A 99 -22.60 -14.42 -6.92
CA LEU A 99 -21.98 -13.55 -5.89
C LEU A 99 -21.56 -14.28 -4.62
N LYS A 100 -22.29 -15.33 -4.17
CA LYS A 100 -21.92 -16.10 -2.97
C LYS A 100 -20.48 -16.65 -3.05
N PRO A 101 -20.02 -17.25 -4.17
CA PRO A 101 -18.63 -17.66 -4.32
C PRO A 101 -17.62 -16.50 -4.25
N CYS A 102 -17.99 -15.31 -4.73
CA CYS A 102 -17.15 -14.11 -4.66
C CYS A 102 -16.98 -13.64 -3.20
N ILE A 103 -18.06 -13.65 -2.41
CA ILE A 103 -18.02 -13.31 -0.98
C ILE A 103 -17.18 -14.34 -0.20
N ARG A 104 -17.35 -15.63 -0.48
CA ARG A 104 -16.53 -16.69 0.13
C ARG A 104 -15.04 -16.54 -0.22
N SER A 105 -14.73 -16.26 -1.49
CA SER A 105 -13.35 -16.01 -1.92
C SER A 105 -12.77 -14.77 -1.25
N ALA A 106 -13.56 -13.70 -1.10
CA ALA A 106 -13.15 -12.52 -0.35
C ALA A 106 -12.86 -12.88 1.12
N PHE A 107 -13.75 -13.63 1.79
CA PHE A 107 -13.53 -14.12 3.15
C PHE A 107 -12.20 -14.86 3.29
N VAL A 108 -11.94 -15.86 2.44
CA VAL A 108 -10.68 -16.61 2.47
C VAL A 108 -9.48 -15.70 2.25
N SER A 109 -9.51 -14.82 1.25
CA SER A 109 -8.38 -13.92 0.97
C SER A 109 -8.07 -12.96 2.13
N HIS A 110 -9.10 -12.48 2.81
CA HIS A 110 -8.99 -11.59 3.95
C HIS A 110 -8.51 -12.32 5.21
N VAL A 111 -9.00 -13.54 5.45
CA VAL A 111 -8.53 -14.38 6.58
C VAL A 111 -7.07 -14.77 6.37
N VAL A 112 -6.67 -15.19 5.17
CA VAL A 112 -5.26 -15.50 4.87
C VAL A 112 -4.36 -14.27 5.08
N SER A 113 -4.78 -13.10 4.57
CA SER A 113 -4.04 -11.85 4.77
C SER A 113 -3.96 -11.46 6.24
N LEU A 114 -5.05 -11.61 7.00
CA LEU A 114 -5.12 -11.36 8.43
C LEU A 114 -4.23 -12.32 9.21
N SER A 115 -4.23 -13.61 8.88
CA SER A 115 -3.36 -14.62 9.52
C SER A 115 -1.89 -14.33 9.29
N LEU A 116 -1.50 -13.86 8.09
CA LEU A 116 -0.12 -13.48 7.81
C LEU A 116 0.32 -12.27 8.65
N ILE A 117 -0.53 -11.24 8.72
CA ILE A 117 -0.26 -10.04 9.55
C ILE A 117 -0.22 -10.42 11.02
N TRP A 118 -1.19 -11.23 11.49
CA TRP A 118 -1.20 -11.72 12.85
C TRP A 118 0.08 -12.50 13.13
N TYR A 119 0.48 -13.48 12.31
CA TYR A 119 1.74 -14.19 12.50
C TYR A 119 2.95 -13.26 12.67
N LEU A 120 3.04 -12.18 11.88
CA LEU A 120 4.11 -11.19 12.00
C LEU A 120 4.10 -10.44 13.34
N LEU A 121 2.94 -10.27 13.99
CA LEU A 121 2.77 -9.56 15.25
C LEU A 121 3.09 -10.42 16.49
N TRP A 122 3.43 -11.70 16.31
CA TRP A 122 3.72 -12.62 17.42
C TRP A 122 4.84 -12.14 18.35
N PRO A 123 6.02 -11.68 17.87
CA PRO A 123 7.07 -11.17 18.74
C PRO A 123 6.62 -9.94 19.55
N LEU A 124 5.83 -9.06 18.93
CA LEU A 124 5.29 -7.87 19.59
C LEU A 124 4.29 -8.23 20.70
N PHE A 125 3.48 -9.29 20.50
CA PHE A 125 2.58 -9.79 21.52
C PHE A 125 3.31 -10.40 22.72
N GLN A 126 4.40 -11.12 22.49
CA GLN A 126 5.23 -11.66 23.57
C GLN A 126 5.91 -10.55 24.38
N ALA A 127 6.42 -9.51 23.72
CA ALA A 127 6.99 -8.34 24.39
C ALA A 127 5.97 -7.59 25.28
N ALA A 128 4.67 -7.74 25.01
CA ALA A 128 3.59 -7.16 25.82
C ALA A 128 3.21 -8.00 27.07
N GLY A 129 3.93 -9.09 27.34
CA GLY A 129 3.61 -10.03 28.43
C GLY A 129 2.72 -11.21 28.03
N GLY A 130 2.36 -11.33 26.75
CA GLY A 130 1.57 -12.45 26.23
C GLY A 130 2.41 -13.71 25.98
N GLN A 131 2.59 -14.56 26.99
CA GLN A 131 3.47 -15.73 26.89
C GLN A 131 2.79 -16.99 26.32
N SER A 132 1.46 -17.06 26.32
CA SER A 132 0.75 -18.28 25.91
C SER A 132 0.39 -18.29 24.42
N ALA A 133 0.97 -19.25 23.69
CA ALA A 133 0.62 -19.53 22.30
C ALA A 133 -0.88 -19.91 22.14
N VAL A 134 -1.49 -20.52 23.17
CA VAL A 134 -2.91 -20.86 23.17
C VAL A 134 -3.76 -19.60 23.18
N VAL A 135 -3.46 -18.65 24.07
CA VAL A 135 -4.18 -17.37 24.15
C VAL A 135 -4.07 -16.61 22.82
N TYR A 136 -2.90 -16.62 22.21
CA TYR A 136 -2.67 -16.01 20.91
C TYR A 136 -3.52 -16.62 19.77
N GLY A 137 -3.63 -17.95 19.75
CA GLY A 137 -4.51 -18.67 18.82
C GLY A 137 -5.99 -18.40 19.07
N LEU A 138 -6.41 -18.26 20.34
CA LEU A 138 -7.78 -17.92 20.69
C LEU A 138 -8.14 -16.49 20.28
N ILE A 139 -7.23 -15.51 20.46
CA ILE A 139 -7.41 -14.14 19.96
C ILE A 139 -7.53 -14.14 18.44
N TRP A 140 -6.69 -14.92 17.73
CA TRP A 140 -6.82 -15.06 16.28
C TRP A 140 -8.21 -15.55 15.86
N LEU A 141 -8.74 -16.56 16.55
CA LEU A 141 -10.09 -17.07 16.26
C LEU A 141 -11.15 -15.97 16.44
N GLN A 142 -11.05 -15.17 17.51
CA GLN A 142 -11.94 -14.02 17.73
C GLN A 142 -11.81 -12.96 16.62
N LEU A 143 -10.59 -12.66 16.17
CA LEU A 143 -10.37 -11.74 15.05
C LEU A 143 -10.98 -12.27 13.75
N VAL A 144 -10.92 -13.58 13.50
CA VAL A 144 -11.58 -14.22 12.35
C VAL A 144 -13.11 -14.12 12.45
N LEU A 145 -13.68 -14.28 13.65
CA LEU A 145 -15.12 -14.07 13.87
C LEU A 145 -15.54 -12.62 13.57
N ILE A 146 -14.83 -11.64 14.12
CA ILE A 146 -15.04 -10.22 13.82
C ILE A 146 -14.95 -10.00 12.30
N LYS A 147 -13.93 -10.58 11.66
CA LYS A 147 -13.73 -10.44 10.21
C LYS A 147 -14.89 -11.00 9.40
N GLY A 148 -15.46 -12.12 9.82
CA GLY A 148 -16.68 -12.69 9.23
C GLY A 148 -17.85 -11.70 9.27
N VAL A 149 -18.08 -11.08 10.43
CA VAL A 149 -19.13 -10.06 10.61
C VAL A 149 -18.87 -8.84 9.73
N VAL A 150 -17.63 -8.37 9.64
CA VAL A 150 -17.24 -7.23 8.79
C VAL A 150 -17.47 -7.52 7.31
N ILE A 151 -17.16 -8.74 6.84
CA ILE A 151 -17.33 -9.11 5.44
C ILE A 151 -18.81 -9.28 5.09
N TYR A 152 -19.57 -9.92 5.98
CA TYR A 152 -21.01 -10.05 5.82
C TYR A 152 -21.67 -8.67 5.83
N GLY A 153 -21.34 -7.81 6.79
CA GLY A 153 -21.91 -6.46 6.87
C GLY A 153 -21.45 -5.54 5.75
N GLY A 154 -20.18 -5.60 5.34
CA GLY A 154 -19.65 -4.87 4.20
C GLY A 154 -20.36 -5.21 2.88
N TRP A 155 -20.89 -6.43 2.75
CA TRP A 155 -21.78 -6.77 1.64
C TRP A 155 -23.07 -5.94 1.68
N PHE A 156 -23.78 -5.91 2.81
CA PHE A 156 -25.02 -5.13 2.97
C PHE A 156 -24.79 -3.62 2.93
N GLU A 157 -23.69 -3.10 3.50
CA GLU A 157 -23.34 -1.68 3.43
C GLU A 157 -23.17 -1.19 1.98
N ASN A 158 -22.63 -2.02 1.11
CA ASN A 158 -22.51 -1.69 -0.31
C ASN A 158 -23.85 -1.76 -1.05
N GLN A 159 -24.89 -2.30 -0.42
CA GLN A 159 -26.28 -2.22 -0.87
C GLN A 159 -27.03 -1.01 -0.31
N ILE A 160 -26.33 0.01 0.22
CA ILE A 160 -26.94 1.27 0.61
C ILE A 160 -26.68 2.30 -0.51
N ARG A 161 -27.76 2.78 -1.15
CA ARG A 161 -27.71 3.78 -2.25
C ARG A 161 -27.12 5.09 -1.77
N ASP A 162 -27.61 5.57 -0.63
CA ASP A 162 -27.15 6.83 -0.08
C ASP A 162 -25.68 6.74 0.36
N THR A 163 -24.86 7.61 -0.24
CA THR A 163 -23.43 7.66 0.03
C THR A 163 -23.13 8.18 1.43
N ARG A 164 -23.93 9.11 1.97
CA ARG A 164 -23.71 9.66 3.32
C ARG A 164 -23.96 8.60 4.38
N THR A 165 -25.14 7.97 4.36
CA THR A 165 -25.51 6.90 5.30
C THR A 165 -24.48 5.76 5.28
N ARG A 166 -24.04 5.33 4.09
CA ARG A 166 -23.01 4.29 3.94
C ARG A 166 -21.67 4.70 4.56
N LEU A 167 -21.22 5.95 4.35
CA LEU A 167 -19.98 6.44 4.94
C LEU A 167 -20.08 6.50 6.46
N ILE A 168 -21.18 7.02 7.00
CA ILE A 168 -21.41 7.11 8.45
C ILE A 168 -21.37 5.71 9.08
N ILE A 169 -22.11 4.74 8.51
CA ILE A 169 -22.11 3.35 9.01
C ILE A 169 -20.70 2.74 8.91
N GLY A 170 -19.99 2.94 7.80
CA GLY A 170 -18.63 2.42 7.62
C GLY A 170 -17.61 3.01 8.61
N TRP A 171 -17.72 4.30 8.93
CA TRP A 171 -16.89 4.96 9.95
C TRP A 171 -17.24 4.48 11.35
N LEU A 172 -18.52 4.45 11.71
CA LEU A 172 -19.01 3.97 13.00
C LEU A 172 -18.56 2.52 13.24
N ARG A 173 -18.70 1.66 12.23
CA ARG A 173 -18.20 0.29 12.26
C ARG A 173 -16.69 0.25 12.47
N SER A 174 -15.92 1.07 11.77
CA SER A 174 -14.45 1.09 11.92
C SER A 174 -14.02 1.50 13.32
N ILE A 175 -14.69 2.49 13.92
CA ILE A 175 -14.46 2.90 15.31
C ILE A 175 -14.81 1.75 16.27
N LEU A 176 -15.98 1.13 16.11
CA LEU A 176 -16.41 0.00 16.93
C LEU A 176 -15.43 -1.17 16.85
N ILE A 177 -14.92 -1.49 15.66
CA ILE A 177 -13.90 -2.54 15.48
C ILE A 177 -12.60 -2.19 16.19
N GLY A 178 -12.15 -0.93 16.12
CA GLY A 178 -10.94 -0.49 16.83
C GLY A 178 -11.07 -0.68 18.34
N ILE A 179 -12.22 -0.31 18.90
CA ILE A 179 -12.54 -0.51 20.32
C ILE A 179 -12.57 -2.02 20.64
N LEU A 180 -13.25 -2.83 19.83
CA LEU A 180 -13.34 -4.28 20.04
C LEU A 180 -11.97 -4.97 20.00
N ILE A 181 -11.11 -4.62 19.05
CA ILE A 181 -9.76 -5.21 18.96
C ILE A 181 -8.97 -4.90 20.22
N TYR A 182 -9.00 -3.65 20.68
CA TYR A 182 -8.30 -3.25 21.91
C TYR A 182 -8.84 -4.00 23.14
N LEU A 183 -10.17 -4.13 23.26
CA LEU A 183 -10.79 -4.87 24.35
C LEU A 183 -10.45 -6.36 24.30
N VAL A 184 -10.40 -6.97 23.12
CA VAL A 184 -10.01 -8.38 22.92
C VAL A 184 -8.57 -8.64 23.41
N LEU A 185 -7.68 -7.67 23.27
CA LEU A 185 -6.28 -7.81 23.69
C LEU A 185 -6.07 -7.68 25.21
N ILE A 186 -6.92 -6.94 25.90
CA ILE A 186 -6.75 -6.64 27.33
C ILE A 186 -7.64 -7.49 28.24
N THR A 187 -8.85 -7.81 27.79
CA THR A 187 -9.84 -8.51 28.62
C THR A 187 -9.70 -10.03 28.54
N SER A 188 -10.33 -10.74 29.47
CA SER A 188 -10.45 -12.19 29.40
C SER A 188 -11.16 -12.63 28.11
N ILE A 189 -10.70 -13.75 27.56
CA ILE A 189 -11.23 -14.41 26.35
C ILE A 189 -12.76 -14.60 26.39
N THR A 190 -13.34 -14.86 27.57
CA THR A 190 -14.78 -15.07 27.73
C THR A 190 -15.57 -13.77 27.59
N TRP A 191 -15.14 -12.72 28.30
CA TRP A 191 -15.77 -11.40 28.24
C TRP A 191 -15.64 -10.78 26.85
N SER A 192 -14.48 -10.94 26.21
CA SER A 192 -14.27 -10.43 24.85
C SER A 192 -15.20 -11.11 23.84
N LEU A 193 -15.43 -12.42 23.96
CA LEU A 193 -16.34 -13.16 23.10
C LEU A 193 -17.80 -12.68 23.25
N LEU A 194 -18.25 -12.42 24.48
CA LEU A 194 -19.58 -11.87 24.74
C LEU A 194 -19.76 -10.49 24.10
N LEU A 195 -18.76 -9.60 24.26
CA LEU A 195 -18.78 -8.27 23.65
C LEU A 195 -18.83 -8.33 22.13
N ILE A 196 -18.08 -9.23 21.51
CA ILE A 196 -18.14 -9.47 20.06
C ILE A 196 -19.55 -9.92 19.65
N GLY A 197 -20.18 -10.82 20.41
CA GLY A 197 -21.54 -11.29 20.15
C GLY A 197 -22.56 -10.16 20.18
N VAL A 198 -22.55 -9.35 21.25
CA VAL A 198 -23.45 -8.19 21.40
C VAL A 198 -23.21 -7.16 20.29
N ALA A 199 -21.95 -6.82 20.01
CA ALA A 199 -21.60 -5.90 18.94
C ALA A 199 -22.01 -6.41 17.55
N ALA A 200 -21.88 -7.71 17.29
CA ALA A 200 -22.31 -8.32 16.05
C ALA A 200 -23.83 -8.27 15.88
N ILE A 201 -24.59 -8.58 16.92
CA ILE A 201 -26.06 -8.54 16.90
C ILE A 201 -26.56 -7.11 16.66
N THR A 202 -26.07 -6.14 17.42
CA THR A 202 -26.46 -4.72 17.27
C THR A 202 -26.14 -4.20 15.87
N TYR A 203 -24.95 -4.50 15.35
CA TYR A 203 -24.57 -4.14 13.98
C TYR A 203 -25.47 -4.82 12.92
N MET A 204 -25.81 -6.10 13.08
CA MET A 204 -26.72 -6.79 12.17
C MET A 204 -28.15 -6.21 12.19
N LEU A 205 -28.65 -5.77 13.35
CA LEU A 205 -29.96 -5.11 13.46
C LEU A 205 -29.98 -3.77 12.72
N ILE A 206 -28.93 -2.95 12.87
CA ILE A 206 -28.79 -1.68 12.14
C ILE A 206 -28.79 -1.93 10.63
N LEU A 207 -28.07 -2.95 10.17
CA LEU A 207 -28.04 -3.31 8.74
C LEU A 207 -29.41 -3.78 8.24
N ARG A 208 -30.14 -4.58 9.01
CA ARG A 208 -31.50 -5.02 8.63
C ARG A 208 -32.47 -3.86 8.51
N ALA A 209 -32.35 -2.84 9.36
CA ALA A 209 -33.20 -1.64 9.29
C ALA A 209 -32.88 -0.73 8.10
N THR A 210 -31.64 -0.74 7.61
CA THR A 210 -31.14 0.22 6.60
C THR A 210 -30.99 -0.38 5.20
N ALA A 211 -30.74 -1.68 5.09
CA ALA A 211 -30.49 -2.33 3.81
C ALA A 211 -31.80 -2.63 3.06
N ARG A 212 -31.94 -2.07 1.85
CA ARG A 212 -32.98 -2.49 0.90
C ARG A 212 -32.45 -3.64 0.04
N PHE A 213 -33.27 -4.67 -0.18
CA PHE A 213 -32.92 -5.89 -0.90
C PHE A 213 -32.83 -5.70 -2.43
N SER A 214 -31.98 -4.79 -2.91
CA SER A 214 -31.64 -4.67 -4.34
C SER A 214 -30.13 -4.61 -4.54
N ILE A 215 -29.62 -5.24 -5.58
CA ILE A 215 -28.20 -5.26 -5.91
C ILE A 215 -27.80 -3.90 -6.51
N HIS A 216 -26.79 -3.27 -5.92
CA HIS A 216 -26.26 -1.98 -6.35
C HIS A 216 -25.18 -2.19 -7.42
N TRP A 217 -25.64 -2.52 -8.62
CA TRP A 217 -24.79 -2.88 -9.76
C TRP A 217 -23.68 -1.86 -10.04
N GLU A 218 -24.03 -0.58 -10.19
CA GLU A 218 -23.09 0.51 -10.45
C GLU A 218 -21.98 0.56 -9.40
N ARG A 219 -22.33 0.40 -8.12
CA ARG A 219 -21.39 0.43 -7.02
C ARG A 219 -20.41 -0.74 -7.10
N LEU A 220 -20.92 -1.96 -7.34
CA LEU A 220 -20.08 -3.15 -7.48
C LEU A 220 -19.10 -3.03 -8.65
N ILE A 221 -19.54 -2.45 -9.77
CA ILE A 221 -18.71 -2.22 -10.95
C ILE A 221 -17.63 -1.16 -10.67
N VAL A 222 -17.97 -0.07 -9.99
CA VAL A 222 -16.99 0.95 -9.56
C VAL A 222 -15.95 0.36 -8.60
N LEU A 223 -16.37 -0.49 -7.67
CA LEU A 223 -15.46 -1.19 -6.74
C LEU A 223 -14.52 -2.16 -7.50
N GLU A 224 -15.01 -2.84 -8.53
CA GLU A 224 -14.20 -3.72 -9.38
C GLU A 224 -13.18 -2.89 -10.19
N LYS A 225 -13.61 -1.79 -10.83
CA LYS A 225 -12.72 -0.85 -11.54
C LYS A 225 -11.62 -0.31 -10.62
N LYS A 226 -11.98 0.14 -9.41
CA LYS A 226 -11.01 0.61 -8.40
C LYS A 226 -10.03 -0.50 -8.01
N SER A 227 -10.52 -1.73 -7.88
CA SER A 227 -9.68 -2.88 -7.55
C SER A 227 -8.72 -3.28 -8.67
N ARG A 228 -9.16 -3.20 -9.94
CA ARG A 228 -8.31 -3.39 -11.12
C ARG A 228 -7.24 -2.29 -11.22
N SER A 229 -7.64 -1.04 -11.05
CA SER A 229 -6.72 0.11 -11.05
C SER A 229 -5.64 0.00 -9.97
N ARG A 230 -5.98 -0.45 -8.75
CA ARG A 230 -5.00 -0.69 -7.68
C ARG A 230 -3.91 -1.69 -8.11
N TRP A 231 -4.27 -2.83 -8.71
CA TRP A 231 -3.27 -3.77 -9.20
C TRP A 231 -2.43 -3.22 -10.34
N ILE A 232 -3.04 -2.54 -11.30
CA ILE A 232 -2.30 -1.90 -12.39
C ILE A 232 -1.30 -0.89 -11.84
N THR A 233 -1.70 -0.07 -10.87
CA THR A 233 -0.79 0.87 -10.19
C THR A 233 0.34 0.15 -9.45
N LEU A 234 0.07 -0.99 -8.82
CA LEU A 234 1.11 -1.82 -8.20
C LEU A 234 2.09 -2.38 -9.24
N PHE A 235 1.60 -2.91 -10.36
CA PHE A 235 2.47 -3.43 -11.44
C PHE A 235 3.28 -2.33 -12.12
N ASN A 236 2.71 -1.11 -12.21
CA ASN A 236 3.43 0.07 -12.68
C ASN A 236 4.62 0.48 -11.80
N LEU A 237 4.77 -0.09 -10.59
CA LEU A 237 6.01 0.07 -9.82
C LEU A 237 7.19 -0.71 -10.43
N PHE A 238 6.92 -1.66 -11.32
CA PHE A 238 7.91 -2.60 -11.87
C PHE A 238 8.01 -2.52 -13.39
N VAL A 239 6.89 -2.39 -14.07
CA VAL A 239 6.80 -2.38 -15.53
C VAL A 239 5.72 -1.40 -15.95
N GLU A 240 5.99 -0.60 -16.97
CA GLU A 240 4.98 0.27 -17.56
C GLU A 240 3.93 -0.61 -18.26
N VAL A 241 2.75 -0.70 -17.64
CA VAL A 241 1.60 -1.39 -18.21
C VAL A 241 0.90 -0.41 -19.16
N PRO A 242 0.67 -0.77 -20.45
CA PRO A 242 -0.10 0.07 -21.37
C PRO A 242 -1.45 0.41 -20.75
N ARG A 243 -1.68 1.69 -20.43
CA ARG A 243 -2.89 2.14 -19.74
C ARG A 243 -3.90 2.60 -20.78
N GLU A 244 -5.15 2.11 -20.72
CA GLU A 244 -6.25 2.68 -21.52
C GLU A 244 -6.55 4.11 -21.09
N HIS A 245 -6.47 4.44 -19.79
CA HIS A 245 -6.58 5.82 -19.30
C HIS A 245 -5.76 5.99 -18.02
N SER A 246 -4.90 7.01 -17.98
CA SER A 246 -4.42 7.53 -16.70
C SER A 246 -4.48 9.03 -16.66
N PRO A 247 -5.07 9.61 -15.59
CA PRO A 247 -4.91 11.02 -15.35
C PRO A 247 -3.44 11.30 -15.05
N VAL A 248 -2.84 12.18 -15.84
CA VAL A 248 -1.50 12.72 -15.58
C VAL A 248 -1.57 13.46 -14.25
N ARG A 249 -0.95 12.91 -13.20
CA ARG A 249 -0.91 13.55 -11.88
C ARG A 249 0.03 14.75 -11.94
N GLN A 250 -0.52 15.93 -12.24
CA GLN A 250 0.23 17.18 -12.18
C GLN A 250 0.55 17.52 -10.71
N THR A 251 1.81 17.36 -10.31
CA THR A 251 2.32 17.68 -8.98
C THR A 251 2.57 19.18 -8.85
N ARG A 252 1.53 19.93 -8.43
CA ARG A 252 1.58 21.39 -8.23
C ARG A 252 2.76 21.91 -7.40
N TRP A 253 3.27 21.12 -6.44
CA TRP A 253 4.39 21.52 -5.58
C TRP A 253 5.75 21.56 -6.30
N LEU A 254 5.97 20.71 -7.32
CA LEU A 254 7.19 20.73 -8.13
C LEU A 254 7.30 22.03 -8.94
N HIS A 255 6.15 22.56 -9.40
CA HIS A 255 6.10 23.86 -10.06
C HIS A 255 6.44 25.03 -9.13
N GLN A 256 6.12 24.93 -7.84
CA GLN A 256 6.46 25.98 -6.87
C GLN A 256 7.96 26.00 -6.54
N MET A 257 8.59 24.84 -6.35
CA MET A 257 10.05 24.75 -6.13
C MET A 257 10.84 25.22 -7.35
N ALA A 258 10.36 24.92 -8.57
CA ALA A 258 10.98 25.38 -9.81
C ALA A 258 11.03 26.92 -9.93
N ARG A 259 10.01 27.63 -9.41
CA ARG A 259 9.91 29.10 -9.48
C ARG A 259 10.86 29.83 -8.53
N MET A 260 11.45 29.15 -7.54
CA MET A 260 12.41 29.76 -6.60
C MET A 260 13.83 29.88 -7.18
N LEU A 261 14.08 29.30 -8.37
CA LEU A 261 15.39 29.30 -9.00
C LEU A 261 15.50 30.49 -9.98
N THR A 262 16.42 31.41 -9.70
CA THR A 262 16.66 32.58 -10.56
C THR A 262 17.39 32.19 -11.85
N PHE A 263 16.77 32.48 -12.99
CA PHE A 263 17.35 32.21 -14.31
C PHE A 263 18.50 33.19 -14.61
N LYS A 264 19.70 32.66 -14.84
CA LYS A 264 20.86 33.41 -15.37
C LYS A 264 21.35 32.72 -16.65
N LYS A 265 21.55 33.47 -17.73
CA LYS A 265 21.99 32.97 -19.05
C LYS A 265 23.25 32.08 -18.97
N SER A 266 24.21 32.40 -18.10
CA SER A 266 25.45 31.62 -17.90
C SER A 266 25.25 30.25 -17.22
N ASN A 267 24.07 29.99 -16.65
CA ASN A 267 23.72 28.74 -15.97
C ASN A 267 22.48 28.08 -16.58
N ALA A 268 22.08 28.42 -17.81
CA ALA A 268 20.85 27.94 -18.44
C ALA A 268 20.75 26.40 -18.45
N TYR A 269 21.84 25.69 -18.77
CA TYR A 269 21.86 24.23 -18.69
C TYR A 269 21.74 23.70 -17.26
N ARG A 270 22.40 24.34 -16.29
CA ARG A 270 22.27 23.91 -14.89
C ARG A 270 20.83 24.06 -14.39
N TYR A 271 20.19 25.16 -14.76
CA TYR A 271 18.78 25.40 -14.47
C TYR A 271 17.89 24.35 -15.15
N LEU A 272 18.12 24.04 -16.44
CA LEU A 272 17.37 23.04 -17.18
C LEU A 272 17.50 21.64 -16.56
N TYR A 273 18.72 21.18 -16.28
CA TYR A 273 18.95 19.87 -15.68
C TYR A 273 18.37 19.75 -14.27
N LEU A 274 18.43 20.83 -13.46
CA LEU A 274 17.80 20.86 -12.15
C LEU A 274 16.27 20.83 -12.26
N LEU A 275 15.70 21.57 -13.21
CA LEU A 275 14.27 21.58 -13.48
C LEU A 275 13.77 20.23 -13.99
N THR A 276 14.52 19.59 -14.90
CA THR A 276 14.21 18.25 -15.37
C THR A 276 14.33 17.23 -14.24
N TRP A 277 15.34 17.34 -13.38
CA TRP A 277 15.48 16.46 -12.21
C TRP A 277 14.28 16.59 -11.26
N ILE A 278 13.92 17.82 -10.87
CA ILE A 278 12.75 18.11 -10.02
C ILE A 278 11.46 17.59 -10.66
N ARG A 279 11.27 17.80 -11.97
CA ARG A 279 10.05 17.41 -12.68
C ARG A 279 9.97 15.92 -13.00
N SER A 280 11.11 15.24 -13.10
CA SER A 280 11.19 13.81 -13.41
C SER A 280 10.86 12.93 -12.20
N ASP A 281 10.50 11.68 -12.46
CA ASP A 281 10.30 10.67 -11.40
C ASP A 281 11.57 10.42 -10.56
N LEU A 282 12.76 10.80 -11.08
CA LEU A 282 14.05 10.63 -10.39
C LEU A 282 14.09 11.37 -9.05
N PHE A 283 13.54 12.58 -8.94
CA PHE A 283 13.48 13.29 -7.66
C PHE A 283 12.74 12.47 -6.60
N GLY A 284 11.54 11.99 -6.96
CA GLY A 284 10.70 11.23 -6.05
C GLY A 284 11.32 9.88 -5.67
N VAL A 285 12.08 9.25 -6.57
CA VAL A 285 12.83 8.02 -6.27
C VAL A 285 13.97 8.31 -5.30
N VAL A 286 14.80 9.32 -5.58
CA VAL A 286 15.96 9.69 -4.76
C VAL A 286 15.54 10.14 -3.35
N ALA A 287 14.47 10.94 -3.23
CA ALA A 287 13.95 11.40 -1.94
C ALA A 287 13.44 10.22 -1.08
N ARG A 288 12.68 9.29 -1.67
CA ARG A 288 12.21 8.07 -0.98
C ARG A 288 13.37 7.17 -0.56
N LEU A 289 14.37 7.02 -1.42
CA LEU A 289 15.56 6.22 -1.13
C LEU A 289 16.37 6.82 0.04
N THR A 290 16.51 8.14 0.07
CA THR A 290 17.19 8.85 1.16
C THR A 290 16.43 8.70 2.47
N LEU A 291 15.10 8.86 2.44
CA LEU A 291 14.23 8.67 3.62
C LEU A 291 14.33 7.23 4.16
N LEU A 292 14.29 6.23 3.29
CA LEU A 292 14.48 4.82 3.66
C LEU A 292 15.86 4.56 4.26
N GLY A 293 16.91 5.18 3.70
CA GLY A 293 18.27 5.10 4.23
C GLY A 293 18.37 5.62 5.66
N VAL A 294 17.82 6.82 5.90
CA VAL A 294 17.76 7.42 7.25
C VAL A 294 16.98 6.53 8.22
N LEU A 295 15.80 6.04 7.82
CA LEU A 295 14.95 5.21 8.66
C LEU A 295 15.62 3.88 9.00
N PHE A 296 16.23 3.20 8.03
CA PHE A 296 16.98 1.96 8.31
C PHE A 296 18.17 2.23 9.23
N MET A 297 18.95 3.29 9.02
CA MET A 297 20.04 3.63 9.93
C MET A 297 19.56 3.90 11.36
N ALA A 298 18.40 4.56 11.53
CA ALA A 298 17.81 4.82 12.83
C ALA A 298 17.44 3.54 13.60
N MET A 299 17.02 2.49 12.88
CA MET A 299 16.61 1.22 13.49
C MET A 299 17.78 0.30 13.84
N MET A 300 18.99 0.55 13.32
CA MET A 300 20.16 -0.28 13.59
C MET A 300 20.93 0.26 14.79
N ASN A 301 21.38 -0.61 15.69
CA ASN A 301 22.29 -0.20 16.78
C ASN A 301 23.77 -0.39 16.39
N SER A 302 24.09 -1.36 15.52
CA SER A 302 25.47 -1.66 15.11
C SER A 302 26.03 -0.63 14.14
N ILE A 303 27.17 -0.03 14.50
CA ILE A 303 27.90 0.93 13.67
C ILE A 303 28.32 0.35 12.30
N TRP A 304 28.74 -0.92 12.28
CA TRP A 304 29.14 -1.61 11.05
C TRP A 304 27.98 -1.75 10.06
N ILE A 305 26.79 -2.07 10.56
CA ILE A 305 25.59 -2.19 9.71
C ILE A 305 25.21 -0.81 9.16
N LYS A 306 25.28 0.25 9.98
CA LYS A 306 25.04 1.63 9.51
C LYS A 306 26.03 2.05 8.43
N LEU A 307 27.31 1.71 8.54
CA LEU A 307 28.34 1.99 7.52
C LEU A 307 28.06 1.25 6.20
N VAL A 308 27.69 -0.03 6.27
CA VAL A 308 27.30 -0.81 5.09
C VAL A 308 26.07 -0.19 4.43
N LEU A 309 25.04 0.16 5.21
CA LEU A 309 23.85 0.83 4.69
C LEU A 309 24.20 2.16 4.03
N LEU A 310 25.08 2.97 4.62
CA LEU A 310 25.55 4.23 4.04
C LEU A 310 26.19 4.00 2.67
N ALA A 311 27.10 3.02 2.57
CA ALA A 311 27.76 2.69 1.33
C ALA A 311 26.76 2.21 0.26
N VAL A 312 25.82 1.33 0.62
CA VAL A 312 24.78 0.81 -0.27
C VAL A 312 23.87 1.93 -0.77
N PHE A 313 23.29 2.73 0.12
CA PHE A 313 22.39 3.82 -0.26
C PHE A 313 23.10 4.91 -1.07
N ALA A 314 24.35 5.25 -0.72
CA ALA A 314 25.16 6.18 -1.52
C ALA A 314 25.44 5.61 -2.92
N TYR A 315 25.75 4.32 -3.03
CA TYR A 315 25.99 3.66 -4.31
C TYR A 315 24.73 3.62 -5.18
N VAL A 316 23.59 3.19 -4.63
CA VAL A 316 22.31 3.13 -5.36
C VAL A 316 21.88 4.52 -5.82
N THR A 317 22.05 5.55 -4.98
CA THR A 317 21.77 6.94 -5.34
C THR A 317 22.64 7.40 -6.52
N ARG A 318 23.92 7.00 -6.54
CA ARG A 318 24.83 7.30 -7.66
C ARG A 318 24.36 6.64 -8.96
N LEU A 319 23.89 5.39 -8.90
CA LEU A 319 23.32 4.70 -10.06
C LEU A 319 22.06 5.41 -10.58
N GLN A 320 21.17 5.84 -9.69
CA GLN A 320 19.96 6.59 -10.07
C GLN A 320 20.27 7.94 -10.71
N LEU A 321 21.28 8.65 -10.20
CA LEU A 321 21.70 9.94 -10.77
C LEU A 321 22.38 9.79 -12.14
N LYS A 322 22.98 8.63 -12.44
CA LYS A 322 23.54 8.33 -13.77
C LYS A 322 22.46 8.27 -14.86
N GLU A 323 21.23 7.89 -14.51
CA GLU A 323 20.09 7.91 -15.44
C GLU A 323 19.68 9.34 -15.85
N LEU A 324 19.95 10.36 -15.02
CA LEU A 324 19.69 11.76 -15.38
C LEU A 324 20.56 12.22 -16.57
N GLU A 325 21.81 11.74 -16.65
CA GLU A 325 22.71 12.00 -17.77
C GLU A 325 22.20 11.35 -19.06
N ARG A 326 21.58 10.17 -18.95
CA ARG A 326 21.00 9.42 -20.07
C ARG A 326 19.68 10.03 -20.56
N TYR A 327 18.88 10.60 -19.66
CA TYR A 327 17.56 11.15 -19.98
C TYR A 327 17.59 12.22 -21.09
N HIS A 328 18.67 13.00 -21.17
CA HIS A 328 18.82 14.03 -22.21
C HIS A 328 19.67 13.57 -23.40
N LYS A 329 20.29 12.40 -23.36
CA LYS A 329 21.14 11.91 -24.45
C LYS A 329 20.30 11.47 -25.67
N ASN A 330 19.06 11.05 -25.44
CA ASN A 330 18.20 10.44 -26.45
C ASN A 330 17.05 11.34 -26.94
N VAL A 331 16.99 12.61 -26.50
CA VAL A 331 15.93 13.53 -26.92
C VAL A 331 16.42 14.38 -28.10
N GLU A 332 15.88 14.09 -29.30
CA GLU A 332 16.16 14.78 -30.56
C GLU A 332 15.93 16.30 -30.50
N VAL A 333 15.04 16.79 -29.63
CA VAL A 333 14.73 18.23 -29.44
C VAL A 333 15.94 19.02 -28.91
N SER A 334 16.97 18.33 -28.42
CA SER A 334 18.14 18.98 -27.84
C SER A 334 19.18 19.51 -28.83
N SER A 335 19.01 19.25 -30.13
CA SER A 335 19.82 19.83 -31.23
C SER A 335 19.39 21.26 -31.61
N ILE A 336 18.20 21.69 -31.16
CA ILE A 336 17.63 23.00 -31.51
C ILE A 336 18.18 24.12 -30.59
N TYR A 337 18.79 23.78 -29.45
CA TYR A 337 19.27 24.77 -28.49
C TYR A 337 20.67 25.31 -28.88
N PRO A 338 20.84 26.63 -29.09
CA PRO A 338 22.09 27.23 -29.54
C PRO A 338 23.04 27.46 -28.35
N VAL A 339 23.51 26.39 -27.72
CA VAL A 339 24.51 26.47 -26.64
C VAL A 339 25.49 25.29 -26.79
N GLU A 340 26.76 25.56 -26.51
CA GLU A 340 27.92 24.72 -26.75
C GLU A 340 27.81 23.30 -26.13
N HIS A 341 28.09 22.26 -26.93
CA HIS A 341 27.88 20.85 -26.56
C HIS A 341 28.73 20.40 -25.35
N ASP A 342 29.90 20.98 -25.12
CA ASP A 342 30.82 20.60 -24.02
C ASP A 342 30.35 21.10 -22.64
N LEU A 343 29.67 22.24 -22.59
CA LEU A 343 29.09 22.79 -21.35
C LEU A 343 27.93 21.92 -20.83
N ARG A 344 27.28 21.15 -21.71
CA ARG A 344 26.12 20.31 -21.41
C ARG A 344 26.50 19.09 -20.56
N ALA A 345 27.47 18.29 -20.99
CA ALA A 345 27.93 17.12 -20.24
C ALA A 345 28.62 17.50 -18.93
N GLY A 346 29.27 18.67 -18.87
CA GLY A 346 29.86 19.22 -17.64
C GLY A 346 28.80 19.65 -16.63
N SER A 347 27.73 20.33 -17.09
CA SER A 347 26.65 20.82 -16.21
C SER A 347 25.83 19.69 -15.58
N ALA A 348 25.45 18.65 -16.34
CA ALA A 348 24.74 17.48 -15.83
C ALA A 348 25.55 16.75 -14.74
N ARG A 349 26.83 16.46 -15.02
CA ARG A 349 27.78 15.88 -14.04
C ARG A 349 27.96 16.74 -12.80
N SER A 350 27.92 18.06 -12.94
CA SER A 350 28.06 18.97 -11.79
C SER A 350 26.84 18.93 -10.88
N ILE A 351 25.63 18.83 -11.43
CA ILE A 351 24.38 18.75 -10.67
C ILE A 351 24.25 17.38 -10.02
N ALA A 352 24.49 16.30 -10.77
CA ALA A 352 24.49 14.94 -10.23
C ALA A 352 25.45 14.84 -9.03
N ARG A 353 26.67 15.39 -9.14
CA ARG A 353 27.62 15.44 -8.02
C ARG A 353 27.12 16.24 -6.83
N ARG A 354 26.58 17.46 -7.04
CA ARG A 354 26.06 18.29 -5.94
C ARG A 354 24.90 17.63 -5.21
N VAL A 355 23.96 17.03 -5.95
CA VAL A 355 22.83 16.28 -5.39
C VAL A 355 23.33 15.06 -4.62
N HIS A 356 24.28 14.31 -5.17
CA HIS A 356 24.88 13.15 -4.50
C HIS A 356 25.59 13.53 -3.20
N VAL A 357 26.38 14.60 -3.21
CA VAL A 357 27.06 15.13 -2.02
C VAL A 357 26.05 15.60 -0.96
N ALA A 358 24.98 16.29 -1.36
CA ALA A 358 23.94 16.72 -0.44
C ALA A 358 23.26 15.53 0.25
N ILE A 359 22.99 14.45 -0.50
CA ILE A 359 22.37 13.23 0.05
C ILE A 359 23.32 12.50 0.99
N ILE A 360 24.60 12.37 0.62
CA ILE A 360 25.63 11.82 1.51
C ILE A 360 25.74 12.65 2.79
N ALA A 361 25.71 13.98 2.70
CA ALA A 361 25.74 14.85 3.86
C ALA A 361 24.53 14.65 4.78
N VAL A 362 23.33 14.44 4.22
CA VAL A 362 22.13 14.12 5.01
C VAL A 362 22.26 12.75 5.69
N LEU A 363 22.74 11.72 4.98
CA LEU A 363 22.92 10.38 5.55
C LEU A 363 24.03 10.36 6.61
N LEU A 364 25.15 11.05 6.38
CA LEU A 364 26.23 11.22 7.35
C LEU A 364 25.79 12.04 8.56
N GLY A 365 25.03 13.11 8.36
CA GLY A 365 24.46 13.91 9.44
C GLY A 365 23.54 13.06 10.32
N SER A 366 22.67 12.25 9.71
CA SER A 366 21.84 11.27 10.42
C SER A 366 22.69 10.27 11.20
N PHE A 367 23.75 9.74 10.59
CA PHE A 367 24.66 8.80 11.23
C PHE A 367 25.35 9.42 12.47
N LEU A 368 25.85 10.65 12.36
CA LEU A 368 26.54 11.35 13.43
C LEU A 368 25.61 11.71 14.58
N VAL A 369 24.41 12.22 14.28
CA VAL A 369 23.38 12.53 15.30
C VAL A 369 23.02 11.27 16.08
N MET A 370 22.85 10.13 15.39
CA MET A 370 22.53 8.86 16.03
C MET A 370 23.71 8.20 16.74
N TYR A 371 24.94 8.56 16.40
CA TYR A 371 26.14 8.16 17.15
C TYR A 371 26.31 8.96 18.44
N TRP A 372 25.84 10.22 18.46
CA TRP A 372 25.91 11.09 19.64
C TRP A 372 24.77 10.88 20.65
N ILE A 373 23.63 10.34 20.21
CA ILE A 373 22.45 10.09 21.06
C ILE A 373 22.55 8.75 21.83
N HIS A 374 23.44 7.85 21.39
CA HIS A 374 23.79 6.61 22.10
C HIS A 374 25.15 6.77 22.77
#